data_AF-A0A2V8DDX3-F1
#
_entry.id   AF-A0A2V8DDX3-F1
#
_cell.length_a   1.000
_cell.length_b   1.000
_cell.length_c   1.000
_cell.angle_alpha   90.00
_cell.angle_beta   90.00
_cell.angle_gamma   90.00
#
_symmetry.space_group_name_H-M   'P 1'
#
loop_
_entity.id
_entity.type
_entity.pdbx_description
1 polymer ?
#
loop_
_entity_poly.entity_id
_entity_poly.type
_entity_poly.pdbx_seq_one_letter_code
_entity_poly.pdbx_strand_id
1 'polypeptide(L)'
;MSTITRRRALKLFAAAPAAAALAWTPAEAEQAQGQAQQIRRDAARRGVPYRPKFFTAHEYATVAVLVDMIIPRDERSGSATDAGVPEFMDFMMIDDVKRQTAMRGGLALVDHLCEQRFDKRFLDCADADRRQLLDEIAFPASAPRSLDHAVTFFSSFRNLTASGFWTSKMGVADLQYQGNTFVAQWHGCPPPAIDKLKLADK
;
A
#
# COMPACT_ATOMS: atom_id res chain seq x y z
N MET A 1 -25.16 -20.69 -25.54
CA MET A 1 -24.22 -20.01 -24.63
C MET A 1 -22.85 -20.66 -24.78
N SER A 2 -21.91 -20.02 -25.49
CA SER A 2 -20.59 -20.63 -25.75
C SER A 2 -19.77 -20.69 -24.46
N THR A 3 -19.36 -21.90 -24.07
CA THR A 3 -18.54 -22.18 -22.89
C THR A 3 -17.14 -21.56 -23.06
N ILE A 4 -16.81 -20.58 -22.24
CA ILE A 4 -15.48 -19.98 -22.19
C ILE A 4 -14.50 -21.04 -21.69
N THR A 5 -13.56 -21.45 -22.54
CA THR A 5 -12.52 -22.41 -22.19
C THR A 5 -11.45 -21.75 -21.32
N ARG A 6 -10.85 -22.47 -20.35
CA ARG A 6 -9.75 -21.99 -19.48
C ARG A 6 -8.66 -21.21 -20.25
N ARG A 7 -8.29 -21.69 -21.44
CA ARG A 7 -7.28 -21.06 -22.31
C ARG A 7 -7.73 -19.71 -22.89
N ARG A 8 -9.04 -19.52 -23.14
CA ARG A 8 -9.62 -18.24 -23.57
C ARG A 8 -9.74 -17.26 -22.41
N ALA A 9 -10.10 -17.74 -21.22
CA ALA A 9 -10.10 -16.92 -20.00
C ALA A 9 -8.70 -16.37 -19.70
N LEU A 10 -7.66 -17.20 -19.81
CA LEU A 10 -6.25 -16.77 -19.61
C LEU A 10 -5.78 -15.74 -20.67
N LYS A 11 -6.23 -15.87 -21.93
CA LYS A 11 -5.89 -14.88 -22.97
C LYS A 11 -6.58 -13.54 -22.78
N LEU A 12 -7.75 -13.50 -22.15
CA LEU A 12 -8.47 -12.26 -21.82
C LEU A 12 -7.77 -11.44 -20.72
N PHE A 13 -7.00 -12.09 -19.83
CA PHE A 13 -6.16 -11.39 -18.85
C PHE A 13 -4.90 -10.76 -19.44
N ALA A 14 -4.49 -11.15 -20.65
CA ALA A 14 -3.28 -10.63 -21.30
C ALA A 14 -3.49 -9.27 -22.00
N ALA A 15 -4.73 -8.79 -22.12
CA ALA A 15 -5.06 -7.46 -22.64
C ALA A 15 -5.29 -6.49 -21.48
N ALA A 16 -4.27 -6.26 -20.67
CA ALA A 16 -4.36 -5.30 -19.58
C ALA A 16 -3.84 -3.93 -20.05
N PRO A 17 -4.62 -2.83 -19.96
CA PRO A 17 -4.13 -1.48 -20.22
C PRO A 17 -2.98 -1.16 -19.26
N ALA A 18 -2.13 -0.16 -19.59
CA ALA A 18 -0.94 0.23 -18.83
C ALA A 18 -1.16 0.38 -17.30
N ALA A 19 -2.40 0.59 -16.85
CA ALA A 19 -2.81 0.57 -15.45
C ALA A 19 -2.52 -0.75 -14.69
N ALA A 20 -2.34 -1.89 -15.36
CA ALA A 20 -2.03 -3.16 -14.69
C ALA A 20 -0.65 -3.19 -14.01
N ALA A 21 0.29 -2.35 -14.44
CA ALA A 21 1.56 -2.19 -13.73
C ALA A 21 1.41 -1.53 -12.33
N LEU A 22 0.24 -0.94 -12.03
CA LEU A 22 -0.03 -0.26 -10.77
C LEU A 22 -0.96 -1.06 -9.83
N ALA A 23 -1.61 -2.11 -10.32
CA ALA A 23 -2.48 -2.97 -9.52
C ALA A 23 -1.67 -4.10 -8.87
N TRP A 24 -1.78 -4.23 -7.55
CA TRP A 24 -1.12 -5.28 -6.76
C TRP A 24 -2.09 -6.43 -6.51
N THR A 25 -1.65 -7.68 -6.66
CA THR A 25 -2.48 -8.83 -6.29
C THR A 25 -2.37 -9.11 -4.78
N PRO A 26 -3.41 -9.67 -4.14
CA PRO A 26 -3.34 -10.02 -2.72
C PRO A 26 -2.21 -11.00 -2.37
N ALA A 27 -1.91 -11.94 -3.26
CA ALA A 27 -0.85 -12.93 -3.06
C ALA A 27 0.55 -12.31 -3.06
N GLU A 28 0.80 -11.36 -3.97
CA GLU A 28 2.06 -10.59 -4.00
C GLU A 28 2.23 -9.79 -2.69
N ALA A 29 1.15 -9.16 -2.20
CA ALA A 29 1.17 -8.43 -0.94
C ALA A 29 1.48 -9.34 0.26
N GLU A 30 0.86 -10.53 0.35
CA GLU A 30 1.11 -11.46 1.45
C GLU A 30 2.57 -11.96 1.47
N GLN A 31 3.10 -12.35 0.31
CA GLN A 31 4.50 -12.78 0.18
C GLN A 31 5.47 -11.67 0.61
N ALA A 32 5.28 -10.45 0.09
CA ALA A 32 6.14 -9.33 0.41
C ALA A 32 6.06 -8.95 1.89
N GLN A 33 4.89 -9.07 2.51
CA GLN A 33 4.76 -8.80 3.93
C GLN A 33 5.48 -9.85 4.79
N GLY A 34 5.43 -11.12 4.40
CA GLY A 34 6.21 -12.17 5.05
C GLY A 34 7.70 -11.87 5.03
N GLN A 35 8.22 -11.42 3.89
CA GLN A 35 9.62 -11.05 3.70
C GLN A 35 10.01 -9.79 4.48
N ALA A 36 9.19 -8.74 4.43
CA ALA A 36 9.39 -7.51 5.19
C ALA A 36 9.47 -7.79 6.71
N GLN A 37 8.59 -8.65 7.23
CA GLN A 37 8.64 -9.06 8.63
C GLN A 37 9.92 -9.81 8.99
N GLN A 38 10.41 -10.70 8.13
CA GLN A 38 11.68 -11.42 8.35
C GLN A 38 12.86 -10.45 8.39
N ILE A 39 12.94 -9.55 7.41
CA ILE A 39 13.96 -8.51 7.31
C ILE A 39 14.00 -7.64 8.57
N ARG A 40 12.82 -7.17 9.04
CA ARG A 40 12.73 -6.34 10.25
C ARG A 40 13.16 -7.11 11.50
N ARG A 41 12.76 -8.38 11.62
CA ARG A 41 13.17 -9.24 12.74
C ARG A 41 14.68 -9.44 12.75
N ASP A 42 15.30 -9.66 11.59
CA ASP A 42 16.75 -9.84 11.48
C ASP A 42 17.52 -8.56 11.78
N ALA A 43 17.05 -7.40 11.29
CA ALA A 43 17.60 -6.09 11.61
C ALA A 43 17.55 -5.81 13.13
N ALA A 44 16.38 -6.05 13.75
CA ALA A 44 16.19 -5.91 15.19
C ALA A 44 17.09 -6.85 16.00
N ARG A 45 17.20 -8.13 15.60
CA ARG A 45 18.09 -9.12 16.24
C ARG A 45 19.56 -8.71 16.18
N ARG A 46 19.99 -8.10 15.08
CA ARG A 46 21.36 -7.62 14.88
C ARG A 46 21.61 -6.25 15.48
N GLY A 47 20.57 -5.55 15.96
CA GLY A 47 20.67 -4.18 16.47
C GLY A 47 21.08 -3.16 15.41
N VAL A 48 20.85 -3.45 14.12
CA VAL A 48 21.20 -2.54 13.02
C VAL A 48 19.94 -1.95 12.38
N PRO A 49 19.92 -0.67 12.01
CA PRO A 49 18.84 -0.11 11.22
C PRO A 49 18.71 -0.84 9.88
N TYR A 50 17.48 -1.01 9.42
CA TYR A 50 17.24 -1.51 8.07
C TYR A 50 17.84 -0.58 7.02
N ARG A 51 18.43 -1.16 5.98
CA ARG A 51 18.96 -0.44 4.82
C ARG A 51 18.14 -0.82 3.59
N PRO A 52 17.49 0.13 2.90
CA PRO A 52 16.74 -0.16 1.68
C PRO A 52 17.69 -0.72 0.61
N LYS A 53 17.17 -1.66 -0.17
CA LYS A 53 17.91 -2.29 -1.28
C LYS A 53 17.51 -1.67 -2.62
N PHE A 54 16.26 -1.24 -2.76
CA PHE A 54 15.78 -0.57 -3.95
C PHE A 54 15.87 0.96 -3.80
N PHE A 55 15.27 1.51 -2.76
CA PHE A 55 15.22 2.96 -2.58
C PHE A 55 16.59 3.54 -2.22
N THR A 56 16.88 4.74 -2.74
CA THR A 56 17.96 5.59 -2.22
C THR A 56 17.61 6.09 -0.81
N ALA A 57 18.59 6.65 -0.10
CA ALA A 57 18.35 7.22 1.23
C ALA A 57 17.26 8.30 1.23
N HIS A 58 17.27 9.19 0.23
CA HIS A 58 16.26 10.24 0.08
C HIS A 58 14.88 9.64 -0.20
N GLU A 59 14.78 8.76 -1.20
CA GLU A 59 13.51 8.13 -1.57
C GLU A 59 12.91 7.34 -0.41
N TYR A 60 13.73 6.60 0.35
CA TYR A 60 13.24 5.82 1.49
C TYR A 60 12.74 6.72 2.62
N ALA A 61 13.41 7.84 2.88
CA ALA A 61 12.95 8.84 3.84
C ALA A 61 11.63 9.50 3.38
N THR A 62 11.52 9.84 2.08
CA THR A 62 10.26 10.35 1.50
C THR A 62 9.14 9.33 1.64
N VAL A 63 9.40 8.06 1.34
CA VAL A 63 8.44 6.96 1.53
C VAL A 63 8.00 6.89 2.99
N ALA A 64 8.94 6.89 3.95
CA ALA A 64 8.62 6.80 5.37
C ALA A 64 7.68 7.92 5.85
N VAL A 65 7.95 9.16 5.46
CA VAL A 65 7.07 10.30 5.79
C VAL A 65 5.72 10.17 5.07
N LEU A 66 5.74 9.87 3.77
CA LEU A 66 4.52 9.83 2.96
C LEU A 66 3.56 8.71 3.38
N VAL A 67 4.06 7.53 3.75
CA VAL A 67 3.19 6.43 4.22
C VAL A 67 2.52 6.76 5.55
N ASP A 68 3.22 7.46 6.46
CA ASP A 68 2.67 7.88 7.75
C ASP A 68 1.68 9.02 7.62
N MET A 69 1.83 9.88 6.61
CA MET A 69 0.79 10.87 6.27
C MET A 69 -0.49 10.22 5.72
N ILE A 70 -0.38 9.03 5.12
CA ILE A 70 -1.52 8.28 4.57
C ILE A 70 -2.21 7.42 5.65
N ILE A 71 -1.44 6.70 6.46
CA ILE A 71 -1.94 5.94 7.62
C ILE A 71 -1.12 6.36 8.85
N PRO A 72 -1.54 7.42 9.57
CA PRO A 72 -0.87 7.88 10.76
C PRO A 72 -1.13 6.93 11.94
N ARG A 73 -0.31 7.05 12.99
CA ARG A 73 -0.61 6.44 14.29
C ARG A 73 -1.93 7.00 14.82
N ASP A 74 -2.79 6.13 15.33
CA ASP A 74 -4.03 6.50 16.01
C ASP A 74 -4.18 5.78 17.37
N GLU A 75 -5.35 5.85 17.99
CA GLU A 75 -5.62 5.20 19.27
C GLU A 75 -5.73 3.68 19.19
N ARG A 76 -6.03 3.15 17.98
CA ARG A 76 -6.30 1.72 17.76
C ARG A 76 -5.05 0.98 17.31
N SER A 77 -4.20 1.63 16.54
CA SER A 77 -3.08 1.02 15.83
C SER A 77 -1.87 1.97 15.74
N GLY A 78 -0.72 1.40 15.40
CA GLY A 78 0.47 2.17 15.06
C GLY A 78 0.38 2.82 13.67
N SER A 79 1.43 3.51 13.28
CA SER A 79 1.55 4.10 11.94
C SER A 79 1.91 3.07 10.86
N ALA A 80 1.87 3.48 9.59
CA ALA A 80 2.39 2.67 8.48
C ALA A 80 3.86 2.26 8.67
N THR A 81 4.71 3.15 9.18
CA THR A 81 6.10 2.83 9.51
C THR A 81 6.20 1.79 10.64
N ASP A 82 5.37 1.86 11.69
CA ASP A 82 5.36 0.83 12.74
C ASP A 82 5.02 -0.55 12.18
N ALA A 83 4.07 -0.60 11.24
CA ALA A 83 3.63 -1.80 10.54
C ALA A 83 4.68 -2.35 9.55
N GLY A 84 5.76 -1.60 9.26
CA GLY A 84 6.83 -1.99 8.34
C GLY A 84 6.50 -1.79 6.86
N VAL A 85 5.60 -0.86 6.55
CA VAL A 85 5.20 -0.59 5.15
C VAL A 85 6.37 -0.13 4.26
N PRO A 86 7.32 0.72 4.70
CA PRO A 86 8.47 1.09 3.86
C PRO A 86 9.34 -0.11 3.46
N GLU A 87 9.63 -1.03 4.37
CA GLU A 87 10.39 -2.25 4.08
C GLU A 87 9.63 -3.19 3.13
N PHE A 88 8.31 -3.26 3.29
CA PHE A 88 7.42 -3.97 2.37
C PHE A 88 7.48 -3.36 0.95
N MET A 89 7.39 -2.04 0.83
CA MET A 89 7.49 -1.37 -0.46
C MET A 89 8.87 -1.55 -1.11
N ASP A 90 9.95 -1.45 -0.32
CA ASP A 90 11.32 -1.68 -0.84
C ASP A 90 11.45 -3.08 -1.42
N PHE A 91 10.97 -4.09 -0.70
CA PHE A 91 10.96 -5.48 -1.17
C PHE A 91 10.13 -5.64 -2.46
N MET A 92 8.93 -5.08 -2.50
CA MET A 92 8.03 -5.16 -3.66
C MET A 92 8.65 -4.56 -4.93
N MET A 93 9.46 -3.52 -4.79
CA MET A 93 10.13 -2.90 -5.93
C MET A 93 11.29 -3.73 -6.48
N ILE A 94 11.90 -4.61 -5.66
CA ILE A 94 12.98 -5.49 -6.12
C ILE A 94 12.45 -6.54 -7.10
N ASP A 95 11.26 -7.08 -6.85
CA ASP A 95 10.73 -8.24 -7.58
C ASP A 95 10.09 -7.86 -8.93
N ASP A 96 9.52 -6.65 -9.05
CA ASP A 96 8.87 -6.19 -10.29
C ASP A 96 9.52 -4.93 -10.89
N VAL A 97 10.49 -5.17 -11.79
CA VAL A 97 11.23 -4.13 -12.51
C VAL A 97 10.31 -3.15 -13.27
N LYS A 98 9.13 -3.60 -13.73
CA LYS A 98 8.22 -2.75 -14.52
C LYS A 98 7.60 -1.62 -13.68
N ARG A 99 7.57 -1.78 -12.36
CA ARG A 99 6.96 -0.81 -11.42
C ARG A 99 7.96 0.22 -10.91
N GLN A 100 9.26 -0.09 -11.00
CA GLN A 100 10.34 0.75 -10.47
C GLN A 100 10.34 2.16 -11.08
N THR A 101 10.15 2.27 -12.40
CA THR A 101 10.13 3.58 -13.09
C THR A 101 8.99 4.45 -12.59
N ALA A 102 7.79 3.88 -12.42
CA ALA A 102 6.63 4.62 -11.92
C ALA A 102 6.83 5.07 -10.46
N MET A 103 7.41 4.20 -9.62
CA MET A 103 7.71 4.52 -8.23
C MET A 103 8.74 5.66 -8.12
N ARG A 104 9.89 5.55 -8.79
CA ARG A 104 10.93 6.59 -8.75
C ARG A 104 10.45 7.90 -9.37
N GLY A 105 9.81 7.82 -10.53
CA GLY A 105 9.28 8.99 -11.23
C GLY A 105 8.21 9.72 -10.41
N GLY A 106 7.37 8.97 -9.70
CA GLY A 106 6.37 9.55 -8.81
C GLY A 106 6.95 10.22 -7.57
N LEU A 107 7.95 9.60 -6.92
CA LEU A 107 8.66 10.23 -5.79
C LEU A 107 9.38 11.52 -6.22
N ALA A 108 10.04 11.50 -7.39
CA ALA A 108 10.65 12.68 -7.96
C ALA A 108 9.62 13.77 -8.34
N LEU A 109 8.43 13.38 -8.80
CA LEU A 109 7.34 14.30 -9.09
C LEU A 109 6.82 14.98 -7.83
N VAL A 110 6.71 14.26 -6.71
CA VAL A 110 6.33 14.85 -5.42
C VAL A 110 7.36 15.89 -4.97
N ASP A 111 8.67 15.57 -5.05
CA ASP A 111 9.73 16.54 -4.78
C ASP A 111 9.62 17.77 -5.69
N HIS A 112 9.44 17.57 -6.99
CA HIS A 112 9.34 18.65 -7.96
C HIS A 112 8.14 19.57 -7.71
N LEU A 113 6.98 19.01 -7.36
CA LEU A 113 5.80 19.81 -7.03
C LEU A 113 6.01 20.62 -5.75
N CYS A 114 6.67 20.05 -4.73
CA CYS A 114 7.09 20.79 -3.55
C CYS A 114 8.06 21.92 -3.90
N GLU A 115 9.07 21.67 -4.74
CA GLU A 115 10.04 22.68 -5.17
C GLU A 115 9.34 23.84 -5.90
N GLN A 116 8.42 23.53 -6.82
CA GLN A 116 7.67 24.55 -7.55
C GLN A 116 6.76 25.41 -6.67
N ARG A 117 6.23 24.86 -5.57
CA ARG A 117 5.25 25.53 -4.71
C ARG A 117 5.90 26.25 -3.53
N PHE A 118 6.97 25.68 -2.99
CA PHE A 118 7.52 26.04 -1.69
C PHE A 118 9.04 26.23 -1.70
N ASP A 119 9.71 26.11 -2.85
CA ASP A 119 11.17 26.22 -3.02
C ASP A 119 11.97 25.23 -2.16
N LYS A 120 11.37 24.06 -1.88
CA LYS A 120 11.93 23.01 -1.03
C LYS A 120 11.52 21.65 -1.56
N ARG A 121 12.37 20.64 -1.36
CA ARG A 121 11.99 19.24 -1.59
C ARG A 121 11.01 18.77 -0.52
N PHE A 122 10.32 17.67 -0.78
CA PHE A 122 9.22 17.20 0.09
C PHE A 122 9.66 17.00 1.55
N LEU A 123 10.87 16.47 1.77
CA LEU A 123 11.41 16.26 3.11
C LEU A 123 11.75 17.56 3.84
N ASP A 124 12.03 18.65 3.11
CA ASP A 124 12.39 19.95 3.68
C ASP A 124 11.17 20.89 3.87
N CYS A 125 10.04 20.56 3.25
CA CYS A 125 8.76 21.27 3.41
C CYS A 125 8.24 21.19 4.86
N ALA A 126 7.50 22.21 5.30
CA ALA A 126 6.76 22.14 6.56
C ALA A 126 5.59 21.13 6.46
N ASP A 127 5.09 20.64 7.60
CA ASP A 127 3.95 19.70 7.60
C ASP A 127 2.73 20.26 6.87
N ALA A 128 2.43 21.55 7.07
CA ALA A 128 1.35 22.25 6.39
C ALA A 128 1.54 22.26 4.86
N ASP A 129 2.76 22.52 4.38
CA ASP A 129 3.08 22.56 2.94
C ASP A 129 2.93 21.16 2.30
N ARG A 130 3.39 20.12 3.01
CA ARG A 130 3.22 18.73 2.57
C ARG A 130 1.74 18.38 2.47
N ARG A 131 0.94 18.70 3.49
CA ARG A 131 -0.51 18.46 3.50
C ARG A 131 -1.21 19.21 2.37
N GLN A 132 -0.87 20.48 2.17
CA GLN A 132 -1.42 21.28 1.08
C GLN A 132 -1.19 20.60 -0.27
N LEU A 133 0.03 20.16 -0.56
CA LEU A 133 0.32 19.43 -1.80
C LEU A 133 -0.48 18.11 -1.89
N LEU A 134 -0.51 17.33 -0.82
CA LEU A 134 -1.21 16.03 -0.84
C LEU A 134 -2.72 16.19 -1.01
N ASP A 135 -3.33 17.22 -0.42
CA ASP A 135 -4.76 17.52 -0.57
C ASP A 135 -5.13 17.84 -2.03
N GLU A 136 -4.24 18.48 -2.79
CA GLU A 136 -4.43 18.76 -4.23
C GLU A 136 -4.51 17.48 -5.09
N ILE A 137 -3.87 16.39 -4.65
CA ILE A 137 -3.72 15.14 -5.43
C ILE A 137 -4.44 13.93 -4.83
N ALA A 138 -5.00 14.05 -3.62
CA ALA A 138 -5.63 12.96 -2.89
C ALA A 138 -7.00 12.51 -3.45
N PHE A 139 -7.67 13.40 -4.18
CA PHE A 139 -9.06 13.22 -4.63
C PHE A 139 -9.16 13.30 -6.16
N PRO A 140 -9.07 12.16 -6.88
CA PRO A 140 -9.05 12.14 -8.35
C PRO A 140 -10.24 12.82 -9.03
N ALA A 141 -11.41 12.81 -8.39
CA ALA A 141 -12.63 13.39 -8.96
C ALA A 141 -12.64 14.93 -8.99
N SER A 142 -11.83 15.57 -8.12
CA SER A 142 -11.80 17.03 -7.97
C SER A 142 -10.44 17.65 -8.34
N ALA A 143 -9.42 16.82 -8.60
CA ALA A 143 -8.09 17.29 -8.88
C ALA A 143 -7.99 17.98 -10.27
N PRO A 144 -7.19 19.05 -10.40
CA PRO A 144 -6.91 19.67 -11.70
C PRO A 144 -6.27 18.69 -12.67
N ARG A 145 -6.66 18.74 -13.96
CA ARG A 145 -6.09 17.88 -15.00
C ARG A 145 -4.57 18.05 -15.19
N SER A 146 -4.02 19.22 -14.83
CA SER A 146 -2.58 19.46 -14.84
C SER A 146 -1.81 18.57 -13.87
N LEU A 147 -2.50 17.97 -12.88
CA LEU A 147 -1.92 17.09 -11.86
C LEU A 147 -2.24 15.60 -12.10
N ASP A 148 -2.77 15.22 -13.28
CA ASP A 148 -3.21 13.83 -13.57
C ASP A 148 -2.14 12.77 -13.25
N HIS A 149 -0.86 13.05 -13.56
CA HIS A 149 0.24 12.15 -13.24
C HIS A 149 0.50 12.03 -11.73
N ALA A 150 0.42 13.14 -10.99
CA ALA A 150 0.62 13.14 -9.54
C ALA A 150 -0.53 12.44 -8.82
N VAL A 151 -1.77 12.68 -9.27
CA VAL A 151 -2.98 11.99 -8.79
C VAL A 151 -2.89 10.49 -9.04
N THR A 152 -2.46 10.09 -10.23
CA THR A 152 -2.30 8.67 -10.59
C THR A 152 -1.26 7.99 -9.70
N PHE A 153 -0.10 8.64 -9.54
CA PHE A 153 0.96 8.13 -8.66
C PHE A 153 0.48 8.04 -7.22
N PHE A 154 -0.06 9.11 -6.65
CA PHE A 154 -0.48 9.16 -5.25
C PHE A 154 -1.60 8.16 -4.95
N SER A 155 -2.54 7.97 -5.89
CA SER A 155 -3.58 6.93 -5.77
C SER A 155 -2.98 5.53 -5.70
N SER A 156 -2.02 5.22 -6.58
CA SER A 156 -1.32 3.94 -6.56
C SER A 156 -0.48 3.76 -5.28
N PHE A 157 0.21 4.82 -4.85
CA PHE A 157 1.04 4.81 -3.65
C PHE A 157 0.20 4.58 -2.40
N ARG A 158 -0.93 5.30 -2.26
CA ARG A 158 -1.92 5.11 -1.18
C ARG A 158 -2.46 3.70 -1.13
N ASN A 159 -2.83 3.12 -2.29
CA ASN A 159 -3.30 1.74 -2.36
C ASN A 159 -2.21 0.75 -1.90
N LEU A 160 -0.95 0.99 -2.28
CA LEU A 160 0.16 0.16 -1.83
C LEU A 160 0.44 0.32 -0.32
N THR A 161 0.32 1.53 0.23
CA THR A 161 0.40 1.78 1.68
C THR A 161 -0.66 0.98 2.43
N ALA A 162 -1.90 1.05 1.97
CA ALA A 162 -3.03 0.30 2.53
C ALA A 162 -2.77 -1.22 2.48
N SER A 163 -2.32 -1.74 1.32
CA SER A 163 -1.98 -3.16 1.17
C SER A 163 -0.87 -3.59 2.15
N GLY A 164 0.20 -2.81 2.27
CA GLY A 164 1.28 -3.11 3.23
C GLY A 164 0.79 -3.09 4.67
N PHE A 165 -0.01 -2.08 5.04
CA PHE A 165 -0.50 -1.94 6.41
C PHE A 165 -1.45 -3.07 6.80
N TRP A 166 -2.52 -3.30 6.04
CA TRP A 166 -3.57 -4.27 6.39
C TRP A 166 -3.20 -5.73 6.11
N THR A 167 -2.10 -5.98 5.40
CA THR A 167 -1.49 -7.33 5.34
C THR A 167 -0.55 -7.60 6.53
N SER A 168 -0.12 -6.55 7.24
CA SER A 168 0.73 -6.69 8.42
C SER A 168 0.00 -7.30 9.61
N LYS A 169 0.74 -7.87 10.57
CA LYS A 169 0.15 -8.32 11.84
C LYS A 169 -0.58 -7.19 12.57
N MET A 170 -0.06 -5.96 12.50
CA MET A 170 -0.68 -4.79 13.12
C MET A 170 -2.01 -4.44 12.43
N GLY A 171 -2.03 -4.37 11.11
CA GLY A 171 -3.24 -4.06 10.36
C GLY A 171 -4.29 -5.16 10.39
N VAL A 172 -3.90 -6.44 10.41
CA VAL A 172 -4.85 -7.55 10.62
C VAL A 172 -5.53 -7.44 11.99
N ALA A 173 -4.78 -7.05 13.03
CA ALA A 173 -5.34 -6.79 14.35
C ALA A 173 -6.24 -5.54 14.36
N ASP A 174 -5.87 -4.48 13.65
CA ASP A 174 -6.65 -3.26 13.45
C ASP A 174 -8.04 -3.53 12.84
N LEU A 175 -8.10 -4.42 11.84
CA LEU A 175 -9.34 -4.89 11.20
C LEU A 175 -10.17 -5.82 12.09
N GLN A 176 -9.59 -6.31 13.20
CA GLN A 176 -10.16 -7.39 14.00
C GLN A 176 -10.48 -8.63 13.16
N TYR A 177 -9.67 -8.88 12.13
CA TYR A 177 -9.91 -9.96 11.18
C TYR A 177 -9.62 -11.32 11.82
N GLN A 178 -10.62 -12.20 11.85
CA GLN A 178 -10.52 -13.55 12.45
C GLN A 178 -10.45 -14.67 11.41
N GLY A 179 -10.59 -14.38 10.10
CA GLY A 179 -10.72 -15.42 9.06
C GLY A 179 -9.45 -16.25 8.81
N ASN A 180 -8.29 -15.81 9.31
CA ASN A 180 -7.02 -16.54 9.27
C ASN A 180 -6.71 -17.26 10.61
N THR A 181 -7.64 -17.26 11.56
CA THR A 181 -7.48 -17.97 12.83
C THR A 181 -7.93 -19.41 12.66
N PHE A 182 -7.03 -20.36 12.97
CA PHE A 182 -7.39 -21.77 13.00
C PHE A 182 -8.46 -22.03 14.06
N VAL A 183 -9.50 -22.76 13.69
CA VAL A 183 -10.52 -23.27 14.62
C VAL A 183 -10.59 -24.78 14.50
N ALA A 184 -10.55 -25.49 15.64
CA ALA A 184 -10.64 -26.94 15.67
C ALA A 184 -12.05 -27.44 15.29
N GLN A 185 -13.07 -26.65 15.62
CA GLN A 185 -14.46 -26.89 15.26
C GLN A 185 -15.06 -25.61 14.69
N TRP A 186 -15.72 -25.72 13.54
CA TRP A 186 -16.46 -24.62 12.93
C TRP A 186 -17.88 -24.58 13.48
N HIS A 187 -18.21 -23.53 14.24
CA HIS A 187 -19.54 -23.34 14.85
C HIS A 187 -20.53 -22.60 13.95
N GLY A 188 -20.20 -22.39 12.67
CA GLY A 188 -21.04 -21.63 11.74
C GLY A 188 -20.88 -20.12 11.88
N CYS A 189 -21.75 -19.38 11.20
CA CYS A 189 -21.79 -17.92 11.30
C CYS A 189 -22.30 -17.50 12.70
N PRO A 190 -21.77 -16.41 13.28
CA PRO A 190 -22.22 -15.93 14.58
C PRO A 190 -23.70 -15.50 14.54
N PRO A 191 -24.50 -15.73 15.61
CA PRO A 191 -25.93 -15.42 15.62
C PRO A 191 -26.30 -14.01 15.16
N PRO A 192 -25.58 -12.92 15.56
CA PRO A 192 -25.87 -11.58 15.08
C PRO A 192 -25.79 -11.42 13.55
N ALA A 193 -24.91 -12.19 12.88
CA ALA A 193 -24.81 -12.17 11.42
C ALA A 193 -25.97 -12.91 10.76
N ILE A 194 -26.40 -14.05 11.32
CA ILE A 194 -27.57 -14.81 10.88
C ILE A 194 -28.84 -13.96 10.99
N ASP A 195 -29.02 -13.28 12.13
CA ASP A 195 -30.17 -12.42 12.39
C ASP A 195 -30.20 -11.22 11.42
N LYS A 196 -29.07 -10.55 11.26
CA LYS A 196 -28.94 -9.40 10.34
C LYS A 196 -29.28 -9.77 8.89
N LEU A 197 -28.87 -10.96 8.46
CA LEU A 197 -29.11 -11.44 7.11
C LEU A 197 -30.45 -12.18 6.95
N LYS A 198 -31.23 -12.33 8.04
CA LYS A 198 -32.50 -13.07 8.07
C LYS A 198 -32.37 -14.50 7.54
N LEU A 199 -31.31 -15.17 7.98
CA LEU A 199 -30.98 -16.55 7.60
C LEU A 199 -31.38 -17.56 8.68
N ALA A 200 -32.00 -17.12 9.77
CA ALA A 200 -32.57 -18.00 10.77
C ALA A 200 -33.75 -18.77 10.14
N ASP A 201 -33.53 -20.07 9.93
CA ASP A 201 -34.48 -21.10 9.48
C ASP A 201 -35.35 -20.76 8.26
N LYS A 202 -34.88 -21.20 7.09
CA LYS A 202 -35.69 -21.70 5.98
C LYS A 202 -35.58 -23.22 5.92
#